data_AF-A0A8I2E799-F1
#
_entry.id   AF-A0A8I2E799-F1
#
_cell.length_a   1.000
_cell.length_b   1.000
_cell.length_c   1.000
_cell.angle_alpha   90.00
_cell.angle_beta   90.00
_cell.angle_gamma   90.00
#
_symmetry.space_group_name_H-M   'P 1'
#
loop_
_entity.id
_entity.type
_entity.pdbx_description
1 polymer ?
#
loop_
_entity_poly.entity_id
_entity_poly.type
_entity_poly.pdbx_seq_one_letter_code
_entity_poly.pdbx_strand_id
1 'polypeptide(L)'
;FRLLTHERLLVHELNRGVFVRVLTVEDVEDIYRTRSLVECAVVRGLGEPPYPLDGLAEAVEDGRRSAREGDWKGVGTANIHFHRELVALAGSERTDELMR
;
A
#
# COMPACT_ATOMS: atom_id res chain seq x y z
N PHE A 1 10.09 -11.33 15.67
CA PHE A 1 11.14 -10.29 15.48
C PHE A 1 11.79 -10.32 14.10
N ARG A 2 12.21 -11.47 13.53
CA ARG A 2 12.79 -11.52 12.16
C ARG A 2 11.83 -11.12 11.01
N LEU A 3 10.52 -11.34 11.16
CA LEU A 3 9.51 -11.01 10.14
C LEU A 3 9.32 -9.49 9.94
N LEU A 4 9.23 -8.72 11.02
CA LEU A 4 9.02 -7.25 10.94
C LEU A 4 10.26 -6.48 10.43
N THR A 5 11.46 -7.08 10.49
CA THR A 5 12.66 -6.51 9.87
C THR A 5 12.64 -6.68 8.34
N HIS A 6 11.99 -7.74 7.83
CA HIS A 6 11.87 -8.01 6.40
C HIS A 6 10.86 -7.06 5.72
N GLU A 7 9.85 -6.61 6.45
CA GLU A 7 8.84 -5.65 5.96
C GLU A 7 9.31 -4.18 6.02
N ARG A 8 10.59 -3.92 6.33
CA ARG A 8 11.18 -2.57 6.52
C ARG A 8 10.44 -1.69 7.55
N LEU A 9 9.60 -2.27 8.41
CA LEU A 9 8.80 -1.55 9.39
C LEU A 9 9.57 -1.21 10.67
N LEU A 10 10.70 -1.89 10.92
CA LEU A 10 11.48 -1.74 12.13
C LEU A 10 12.97 -1.48 11.86
N VAL A 11 13.56 -0.54 12.58
CA VAL A 11 15.02 -0.29 12.62
C VAL A 11 15.58 -0.86 13.90
N HIS A 12 16.63 -1.68 13.79
CA HIS A 12 17.37 -2.18 14.95
C HIS A 12 18.49 -1.21 15.30
N GLU A 13 18.43 -0.62 16.50
CA GLU A 13 19.48 0.24 17.01
C GLU A 13 20.35 -0.54 18.01
N LEU A 14 21.66 -0.57 17.75
CA LEU A 14 22.61 -1.33 18.58
C LEU A 14 22.52 -0.86 20.04
N ASN A 15 22.28 -1.80 20.96
CA ASN A 15 22.08 -1.56 22.41
C ASN A 15 20.85 -0.71 22.80
N ARG A 16 19.90 -0.45 21.90
CA ARG A 16 18.70 0.38 22.19
C ARG A 16 17.35 -0.30 21.87
N GLY A 17 17.36 -1.47 21.24
CA GLY A 17 16.14 -2.24 20.95
C GLY A 17 15.63 -2.03 19.52
N VAL A 18 14.31 -2.11 19.32
CA VAL A 18 13.66 -2.08 18.00
C VAL A 18 12.63 -0.95 17.94
N PHE A 19 12.73 -0.08 16.93
CA PHE A 19 11.87 1.09 16.77
C PHE A 19 11.10 1.05 15.45
N VAL A 20 9.89 1.62 15.43
CA VAL A 20 9.13 1.86 14.19
C VAL A 20 9.93 2.84 13.32
N ARG A 21 10.13 2.48 12.05
CA ARG A 21 10.85 3.33 11.11
C ARG A 21 10.09 4.64 10.88
N VAL A 22 10.80 5.76 10.96
CA VAL A 22 10.33 7.05 10.42
C VAL A 22 10.83 7.16 8.99
N LEU A 23 9.93 7.40 8.03
CA LEU A 23 10.28 7.52 6.62
C LEU A 23 10.95 8.87 6.35
N THR A 24 12.03 8.86 5.57
CA THR A 24 12.60 10.08 5.00
C THR A 24 11.83 10.51 3.75
N VAL A 25 12.13 11.70 3.21
CA VAL A 25 11.53 12.15 1.93
C VAL A 25 11.91 11.19 0.80
N GLU A 26 13.17 10.76 0.75
CA GLU A 26 13.68 9.82 -0.24
C GLU A 26 12.98 8.47 -0.16
N ASP A 27 12.63 8.01 1.05
CA ASP A 27 11.85 6.79 1.24
C ASP A 27 10.45 6.91 0.66
N VAL A 28 9.80 8.06 0.87
CA VAL A 28 8.48 8.34 0.31
C VAL A 28 8.54 8.39 -1.22
N GLU A 29 9.55 9.06 -1.79
CA GLU A 29 9.78 9.09 -3.23
C GLU A 29 9.97 7.69 -3.83
N ASP A 30 10.74 6.84 -3.17
CA ASP A 30 10.99 5.47 -3.63
C ASP A 30 9.72 4.60 -3.57
N ILE A 31 8.89 4.76 -2.53
CA ILE A 31 7.57 4.13 -2.43
C ILE A 31 6.69 4.54 -3.63
N TYR A 32 6.58 5.84 -3.91
CA TYR A 32 5.75 6.32 -5.03
C TYR A 32 6.29 5.92 -6.40
N ARG A 33 7.62 5.85 -6.57
CA ARG A 33 8.25 5.33 -7.78
C ARG A 33 7.87 3.87 -8.00
N THR A 34 7.97 3.05 -6.96
CA THR A 34 7.66 1.62 -7.02
C THR A 34 6.17 1.40 -7.33
N ARG A 35 5.29 2.11 -6.62
CA ARG A 35 3.84 2.11 -6.90
C ARG A 35 3.54 2.47 -8.33
N SER A 36 4.12 3.55 -8.84
CA SER A 36 3.86 4.01 -10.22
C SER A 36 4.29 2.96 -11.26
N LEU A 37 5.43 2.29 -11.06
CA LEU A 37 5.89 1.23 -11.95
C LEU A 37 4.94 0.03 -11.98
N VAL A 38 4.46 -0.38 -10.81
CA VAL A 38 3.59 -1.55 -10.67
C VAL A 38 2.15 -1.23 -11.05
N GLU A 39 1.51 -0.31 -10.35
CA GLU A 39 0.08 -0.01 -10.48
C GLU A 39 -0.29 0.41 -11.91
N CYS A 40 0.53 1.25 -12.55
CA CYS A 40 0.26 1.64 -13.94
C CYS A 40 0.41 0.46 -14.91
N ALA A 41 1.33 -0.47 -14.64
CA ALA A 41 1.47 -1.68 -15.45
C ALA A 41 0.25 -2.61 -15.27
N VAL A 42 -0.26 -2.73 -14.04
CA VAL A 42 -1.51 -3.48 -13.77
C VAL A 42 -2.66 -2.90 -14.58
N VAL A 43 -2.92 -1.60 -14.48
CA VAL A 43 -4.02 -0.94 -15.20
C VAL A 43 -3.88 -1.09 -16.72
N ARG A 44 -2.66 -0.93 -17.27
CA ARG A 44 -2.42 -1.12 -18.71
C ARG A 44 -2.54 -2.57 -19.17
N GLY A 45 -2.35 -3.53 -18.27
CA GLY A 45 -2.40 -4.96 -18.55
C GLY A 45 -3.79 -5.57 -18.39
N LEU A 46 -4.80 -4.80 -17.96
CA LEU A 46 -6.16 -5.30 -17.84
C LEU A 46 -6.70 -5.74 -19.20
N GLY A 47 -7.37 -6.89 -19.21
CA GLY A 47 -8.11 -7.38 -20.38
C GLY A 47 -9.47 -6.70 -20.52
N GLU A 48 -10.41 -7.39 -21.17
CA GLU A 48 -11.77 -6.89 -21.32
C GLU A 48 -12.57 -6.98 -20.00
N PRO A 49 -13.48 -6.02 -19.73
CA PRO A 49 -14.35 -6.03 -18.55
C PRO A 49 -15.35 -7.20 -18.56
N PRO A 50 -16.00 -7.51 -17.43
CA PRO A 50 -16.01 -6.76 -16.15
C PRO A 50 -14.78 -7.02 -15.26
N TYR A 51 -14.39 -6.01 -14.49
CA TYR A 51 -13.34 -6.10 -13.47
C TYR A 51 -13.94 -6.23 -12.06
N PRO A 52 -13.30 -6.98 -11.14
CA PRO A 52 -13.74 -7.10 -9.75
C PRO A 52 -13.35 -5.84 -8.95
N LEU A 53 -14.15 -4.77 -9.07
CA LEU A 53 -13.82 -3.45 -8.48
C LEU A 53 -14.39 -3.21 -7.08
N ASP A 54 -15.13 -4.17 -6.51
CA ASP A 54 -15.86 -3.96 -5.25
C ASP A 54 -14.92 -3.56 -4.10
N GLY A 55 -13.76 -4.22 -3.98
CA GLY A 55 -12.75 -3.89 -2.96
C GLY A 55 -12.14 -2.51 -3.14
N LEU A 56 -11.86 -2.09 -4.38
CA LEU A 56 -11.41 -0.71 -4.67
C LEU A 56 -12.48 0.31 -4.28
N ALA A 57 -13.75 0.04 -4.61
CA ALA A 57 -14.86 0.94 -4.31
C ALA A 57 -15.07 1.09 -2.80
N GLU A 58 -14.98 -0.01 -2.05
CA GLU A 58 -15.04 -0.02 -0.58
C GLU A 58 -13.90 0.82 0.03
N ALA A 59 -12.66 0.61 -0.41
CA ALA A 59 -11.51 1.38 0.09
C ALA A 59 -11.67 2.88 -0.17
N VAL A 60 -12.22 3.28 -1.32
CA VAL A 60 -12.51 4.69 -1.61
C VAL A 60 -13.58 5.25 -0.67
N GLU A 61 -14.66 4.51 -0.42
CA GLU A 61 -15.73 4.98 0.46
C GLU A 61 -15.26 5.07 1.92
N ASP A 62 -14.46 4.12 2.38
CA ASP A 62 -13.84 4.15 3.71
C ASP A 62 -12.95 5.39 3.89
N GLY A 63 -12.14 5.71 2.88
CA GLY A 63 -11.31 6.91 2.88
C GLY A 63 -12.15 8.18 2.92
N ARG A 64 -13.24 8.24 2.14
CA ARG A 64 -14.17 9.38 2.15
C ARG A 64 -14.88 9.53 3.49
N ARG A 65 -15.34 8.44 4.11
CA ARG A 65 -15.94 8.47 5.45
C ARG A 65 -14.95 9.00 6.48
N SER A 66 -13.74 8.46 6.50
CA SER A 66 -12.68 8.91 7.42
C SER A 66 -12.35 10.39 7.23
N ALA A 67 -12.27 10.86 5.98
CA ALA A 67 -12.04 12.27 5.67
C ALA A 67 -13.16 13.19 6.17
N ARG A 68 -14.43 12.78 6.01
CA ARG A 68 -15.59 13.54 6.52
C ARG A 68 -15.58 13.66 8.04
N GLU A 69 -15.03 12.66 8.73
CA GLU A 69 -14.91 12.62 10.19
C GLU A 69 -13.62 13.28 10.72
N GLY A 70 -12.72 13.70 9.82
CA GLY A 70 -11.41 14.26 10.19
C GLY A 70 -10.39 13.21 10.67
N ASP A 71 -10.66 11.92 10.47
CA ASP A 71 -9.76 10.82 10.82
C ASP A 71 -8.69 10.61 9.72
N TRP A 72 -7.61 11.38 9.78
CA TRP A 72 -6.50 11.27 8.85
C TRP A 72 -5.75 9.93 8.92
N LYS A 73 -5.82 9.22 10.06
CA LYS A 73 -5.24 7.86 10.15
C LYS A 73 -6.10 6.88 9.35
N GLY A 74 -7.42 6.97 9.50
CA GLY A 74 -8.39 6.22 8.70
C GLY A 74 -8.21 6.47 7.19
N VAL A 75 -8.01 7.73 6.78
CA VAL A 75 -7.70 8.07 5.38
C VAL A 75 -6.42 7.36 4.91
N GLY A 76 -5.35 7.39 5.71
CA GLY A 76 -4.08 6.73 5.38
C GLY A 76 -4.22 5.21 5.24
N THR A 77 -4.98 4.58 6.13
CA THR A 77 -5.28 3.14 6.09
C THR A 77 -6.07 2.79 4.83
N ALA A 78 -7.17 3.51 4.55
CA ALA A 78 -7.98 3.31 3.35
C ALA A 78 -7.17 3.49 2.06
N ASN A 79 -6.24 4.46 2.03
CA ASN A 79 -5.34 4.66 0.92
C ASN A 79 -4.42 3.45 0.68
N ILE A 80 -3.87 2.84 1.73
CA ILE A 80 -3.05 1.61 1.59
C ILE A 80 -3.90 0.46 1.03
N HIS A 81 -5.14 0.29 1.52
CA HIS A 81 -6.06 -0.72 1.01
C HIS A 81 -6.37 -0.52 -0.48
N PHE A 82 -6.65 0.71 -0.91
CA PHE A 82 -6.90 1.04 -2.31
C PHE A 82 -5.76 0.58 -3.23
N HIS A 83 -4.51 0.89 -2.90
CA HIS A 83 -3.36 0.49 -3.72
C HIS A 83 -3.15 -1.03 -3.75
N ARG A 84 -3.48 -1.74 -2.65
CA ARG A 84 -3.42 -3.21 -2.62
C ARG A 84 -4.49 -3.83 -3.52
N GLU A 85 -5.73 -3.36 -3.44
CA GLU A 85 -6.83 -3.82 -4.29
C GLU A 85 -6.56 -3.53 -5.78
N LEU A 86 -5.99 -2.36 -6.09
CA LEU A 86 -5.59 -2.01 -7.46
C LEU A 86 -4.57 -3.01 -8.04
N VAL A 87 -3.60 -3.42 -7.23
CA VAL A 87 -2.55 -4.37 -7.64
C VAL A 87 -3.10 -5.78 -7.79
N ALA A 88 -4.02 -6.18 -6.91
CA ALA A 88 -4.68 -7.48 -6.94
C ALA A 88 -5.43 -7.75 -8.26
N LEU A 89 -5.83 -6.69 -8.99
CA LEU A 89 -6.41 -6.82 -10.33
C LEU A 89 -5.48 -7.52 -11.33
N ALA A 90 -4.17 -7.57 -11.10
CA ALA A 90 -3.25 -8.34 -11.93
C ALA A 90 -3.36 -9.86 -11.74
N GLY A 91 -4.01 -10.34 -10.67
CA GLY A 91 -4.13 -11.77 -10.37
C GLY A 91 -2.78 -12.47 -10.19
N SER A 92 -1.77 -11.76 -9.69
CA SER A 92 -0.38 -12.22 -9.60
C SER A 92 0.12 -12.13 -8.16
N GLU A 93 0.28 -13.28 -7.52
CA GLU A 93 0.80 -13.38 -6.14
C GLU A 93 2.14 -12.64 -5.97
N ARG A 94 3.00 -12.66 -7.00
CA ARG A 94 4.29 -11.97 -6.98
C ARG A 94 4.14 -10.45 -6.90
N THR A 95 3.12 -9.92 -7.57
CA THR A 95 2.86 -8.47 -7.56
C THR A 95 2.23 -8.07 -6.23
N ASP A 96 1.38 -8.93 -5.67
CA ASP A 96 0.78 -8.72 -4.34
C ASP A 96 1.84 -8.73 -3.23
N GLU A 97 2.80 -9.67 -3.29
CA GLU A 97 3.92 -9.75 -2.35
C GLU A 97 4.83 -8.53 -2.40
N LEU A 98 5.07 -7.97 -3.59
CA LEU A 98 5.86 -6.75 -3.77
C LEU A 98 5.21 -5.53 -3.07
N MET A 99 3.89 -5.55 -2.90
CA MET A 99 3.08 -4.43 -2.42
C MET A 99 2.52 -4.63 -1.01
N ARG A 100 2.91 -5.71 -0.32
CA ARG A 100 2.59 -5.95 1.10
C ARG A 100 3.39 -5.05 2.02
#